data_AF-A0A1F0NB93-F1
#
_entry.id   AF-A0A1F0NB93-F1
#
_cell.length_a   1.000
_cell.length_b   1.000
_cell.length_c   1.000
_cell.angle_alpha   90.00
_cell.angle_beta   90.00
_cell.angle_gamma   90.00
#
_symmetry.space_group_name_H-M   'P 1'
#
loop_
_entity.id
_entity.type
_entity.pdbx_description
1 polymer ?
#
loop_
_entity_poly.entity_id
_entity_poly.type
_entity_poly.pdbx_seq_one_letter_code
_entity_poly.pdbx_strand_id
1 'polypeptide(L)'
;MSKKQDMINDLIAHADAGTGVDYDKRYGYQCADVTCYGIYEYFGLRLWGNAIDLLRSAESAGLQVVYGAQYPKAGWFFVKNFVAGDGVNYGHTGLVYEDSDGSTIKTIEQNIDGNADFLEVGGPCRYNERSVNSIVGYIVPPQEDQSGWKHDGTGWWWSRKDGSYPTAKFEAVDGNWFYFNDNGYMYESQWLYHTDGCWYWFNKDGYMANSGWKKINGKWYYFNADGAMQTGWVKYYEKWYYLNSENGDMVSNAFVPYNGGYYLMLEDGRLAEKESFNIEPDGLITTK
;
A
#
# COMPACT_ATOMS: atom_id res chain seq x y z
N MET A 1 -0.38 14.20 -11.01
CA MET A 1 -0.43 14.92 -9.72
C MET A 1 -1.60 14.33 -8.95
N SER A 2 -1.57 14.30 -7.62
CA SER A 2 -2.68 13.71 -6.85
C SER A 2 -3.89 14.65 -6.85
N LYS A 3 -5.11 14.13 -6.82
CA LYS A 3 -6.35 14.92 -6.65
C LYS A 3 -6.26 15.89 -5.47
N LYS A 4 -5.65 15.46 -4.35
CA LYS A 4 -5.41 16.35 -3.21
C LYS A 4 -4.54 17.55 -3.59
N GLN A 5 -3.48 17.34 -4.37
CA GLN A 5 -2.60 18.43 -4.80
C GLN A 5 -3.29 19.33 -5.83
N ASP A 6 -4.06 18.75 -6.75
CA ASP A 6 -4.84 19.51 -7.73
C ASP A 6 -5.87 20.41 -7.03
N MET A 7 -6.55 19.90 -5.99
CA MET A 7 -7.47 20.67 -5.13
C MET A 7 -6.78 21.84 -4.43
N ILE A 8 -5.60 21.63 -3.85
CA ILE A 8 -4.84 22.70 -3.19
C ILE A 8 -4.48 23.79 -4.21
N ASN A 9 -3.96 23.38 -5.38
CA ASN A 9 -3.55 24.31 -6.42
C ASN A 9 -4.73 25.10 -6.99
N ASP A 10 -5.90 24.49 -7.14
CA ASP A 10 -7.13 25.15 -7.61
C ASP A 10 -7.61 26.21 -6.63
N LEU A 11 -7.68 25.88 -5.33
CA LEU A 11 -8.10 26.84 -4.30
C LEU A 11 -7.08 27.99 -4.12
N ILE A 12 -5.77 27.71 -4.29
CA ILE A 12 -4.73 28.74 -4.39
C ILE A 12 -4.97 29.64 -5.61
N ALA A 13 -5.24 29.07 -6.78
CA ALA A 13 -5.49 29.83 -8.00
C ALA A 13 -6.72 30.74 -7.86
N HIS A 14 -7.77 30.28 -7.18
CA HIS A 14 -8.93 31.11 -6.83
C HIS A 14 -8.52 32.30 -5.95
N ALA A 15 -7.71 32.07 -4.91
CA ALA A 15 -7.24 33.13 -4.01
C ALA A 15 -6.34 34.15 -4.73
N ASP A 16 -5.40 33.68 -5.57
CA ASP A 16 -4.51 34.53 -6.35
C ASP A 16 -5.27 35.38 -7.39
N ALA A 17 -6.32 34.82 -7.98
CA ALA A 17 -7.18 35.50 -8.94
C ALA A 17 -8.22 36.44 -8.29
N GLY A 18 -8.37 36.41 -6.96
CA GLY A 18 -9.43 37.14 -6.26
C GLY A 18 -10.83 36.66 -6.65
N THR A 19 -10.99 35.36 -6.87
CA THR A 19 -12.27 34.69 -7.20
C THR A 19 -12.65 33.70 -6.10
N GLY A 20 -13.93 33.32 -6.03
CA GLY A 20 -14.43 32.34 -5.06
C GLY A 20 -14.94 31.07 -5.74
N VAL A 21 -15.31 30.09 -4.92
CA VAL A 21 -16.09 28.92 -5.34
C VAL A 21 -17.53 29.07 -4.88
N ASP A 22 -18.47 28.50 -5.61
CA ASP A 22 -19.91 28.53 -5.29
C ASP A 22 -20.47 27.11 -5.42
N TYR A 23 -20.52 26.39 -4.30
CA TYR A 23 -20.89 24.97 -4.31
C TYR A 23 -22.40 24.76 -4.40
N ASP A 24 -23.18 25.56 -3.68
CA ASP A 24 -24.60 25.33 -3.48
C ASP A 24 -25.52 26.40 -4.09
N LYS A 25 -24.96 27.50 -4.61
CA LYS A 25 -25.66 28.66 -5.17
C LYS A 25 -26.60 29.35 -4.18
N ARG A 26 -26.40 29.17 -2.87
CA ARG A 26 -27.27 29.70 -1.82
C ARG A 26 -26.56 30.77 -0.98
N TYR A 27 -27.25 31.90 -0.86
CA TYR A 27 -26.86 32.95 0.08
C TYR A 27 -26.93 32.45 1.54
N GLY A 28 -25.88 32.65 2.31
CA GLY A 28 -25.77 32.30 3.73
C GLY A 28 -24.96 31.04 4.07
N TYR A 29 -24.54 30.25 3.07
CA TYR A 29 -23.75 29.02 3.26
C TYR A 29 -22.28 29.16 2.87
N GLN A 30 -21.84 30.38 2.55
CA GLN A 30 -20.58 30.58 1.85
C GLN A 30 -19.35 30.36 2.75
N CYS A 31 -19.50 30.31 4.07
CA CYS A 31 -18.43 29.90 4.97
C CYS A 31 -18.10 28.40 4.87
N ALA A 32 -18.99 27.59 4.26
CA ALA A 32 -18.80 26.16 4.01
C ALA A 32 -18.29 25.85 2.58
N ASP A 33 -18.38 26.81 1.66
CA ASP A 33 -18.18 26.60 0.22
C ASP A 33 -16.82 25.98 -0.11
N VAL A 34 -15.72 26.55 0.36
CA VAL A 34 -14.36 26.03 0.13
C VAL A 34 -14.25 24.54 0.47
N THR A 35 -14.84 24.14 1.61
CA THR A 35 -14.76 22.76 2.10
C THR A 35 -15.69 21.83 1.33
N CYS A 36 -16.94 22.23 1.13
CA CYS A 36 -17.91 21.44 0.40
C CYS A 36 -17.52 21.27 -1.09
N TYR A 37 -17.04 22.35 -1.72
CA TYR A 37 -16.49 22.32 -3.08
C TYR A 37 -15.29 21.39 -3.18
N GLY A 38 -14.26 21.58 -2.35
CA GLY A 38 -13.03 20.79 -2.44
C GLY A 38 -13.28 19.30 -2.21
N ILE A 39 -14.15 18.94 -1.25
CA ILE A 39 -14.50 17.54 -1.00
C ILE A 39 -15.36 16.96 -2.14
N TYR A 40 -16.30 17.71 -2.68
CA TYR A 40 -17.17 17.20 -3.75
C TYR A 40 -16.48 17.11 -5.10
N GLU A 41 -15.83 18.19 -5.56
CA GLU A 41 -15.25 18.26 -6.90
C GLU A 41 -14.14 17.23 -7.09
N TYR A 42 -13.32 17.02 -6.07
CA TYR A 42 -12.15 16.14 -6.17
C TYR A 42 -12.43 14.71 -5.72
N PHE A 43 -13.33 14.53 -4.75
CA PHE A 43 -13.56 13.22 -4.11
C PHE A 43 -14.99 12.70 -4.23
N GLY A 44 -15.91 13.48 -4.81
CA GLY A 44 -17.29 13.05 -5.10
C GLY A 44 -18.19 12.90 -3.87
N LEU A 45 -17.75 13.38 -2.70
CA LEU A 45 -18.48 13.25 -1.44
C LEU A 45 -19.26 14.53 -1.14
N ARG A 46 -20.51 14.38 -0.69
CA ARG A 46 -21.38 15.51 -0.35
C ARG A 46 -21.40 15.71 1.15
N LEU A 47 -21.11 16.92 1.59
CA LEU A 47 -21.28 17.35 2.97
C LEU A 47 -22.53 18.23 3.11
N TRP A 48 -23.06 18.32 4.33
CA TRP A 48 -24.30 19.02 4.66
C TRP A 48 -24.15 19.85 5.94
N GLY A 49 -25.04 20.83 6.10
CA GLY A 49 -25.09 21.70 7.28
C GLY A 49 -24.24 22.95 7.17
N ASN A 50 -24.13 23.70 8.27
CA ASN A 50 -23.26 24.87 8.37
C ASN A 50 -21.80 24.43 8.60
N ALA A 51 -20.86 25.38 8.55
CA ALA A 51 -19.44 25.09 8.75
C ALA A 51 -19.15 24.26 10.03
N ILE A 52 -19.82 24.56 11.15
CA ILE A 52 -19.69 23.80 12.39
C ILE A 52 -20.19 22.35 12.28
N ASP A 53 -21.20 22.10 11.44
CA ASP A 53 -21.81 20.78 11.24
C ASP A 53 -20.94 19.88 10.35
N LEU A 54 -20.01 20.46 9.57
CA LEU A 54 -19.23 19.74 8.57
C LEU A 54 -18.36 18.63 9.17
N LEU A 55 -17.91 18.74 10.42
CA LEU A 55 -17.20 17.64 11.09
C LEU A 55 -18.09 16.40 11.18
N ARG A 56 -19.32 16.56 11.69
CA ARG A 56 -20.30 15.47 11.79
C ARG A 56 -20.75 14.99 10.41
N SER A 57 -20.92 15.91 9.46
CA SER A 57 -21.26 15.55 8.09
C SER A 57 -20.16 14.71 7.44
N ALA A 58 -18.89 15.02 7.69
CA ALA A 58 -17.74 14.30 7.15
C ALA A 58 -17.67 12.89 7.72
N GLU A 59 -17.83 12.72 9.03
CA GLU A 59 -17.91 11.40 9.67
C GLU A 59 -19.06 10.56 9.08
N SER A 60 -20.23 11.19 8.88
CA SER A 60 -21.39 10.52 8.26
C SER A 60 -21.14 10.12 6.80
N ALA A 61 -20.23 10.80 6.11
CA ALA A 61 -19.81 10.47 4.75
C ALA A 61 -18.63 9.48 4.70
N GLY A 62 -18.17 8.98 5.85
CA GLY A 62 -17.05 8.05 5.96
C GLY A 62 -15.67 8.70 5.88
N LEU A 63 -15.59 10.02 5.98
CA LEU A 63 -14.33 10.74 6.05
C LEU A 63 -13.73 10.66 7.45
N GLN A 64 -12.41 10.67 7.50
CA GLN A 64 -11.69 10.81 8.76
C GLN A 64 -11.82 12.26 9.26
N VAL A 65 -12.16 12.40 10.54
CA VAL A 65 -12.12 13.66 11.27
C VAL A 65 -11.10 13.57 12.39
N VAL A 66 -10.29 14.61 12.54
CA VAL A 66 -9.23 14.69 13.55
C VAL A 66 -9.48 15.89 14.46
N TYR A 67 -9.66 15.63 15.75
CA TYR A 67 -9.77 16.64 16.79
C TYR A 67 -8.41 16.85 17.47
N GLY A 68 -8.07 18.10 17.82
CA GLY A 68 -6.83 18.41 18.55
C GLY A 68 -5.53 18.08 17.81
N ALA A 69 -5.53 18.13 16.48
CA ALA A 69 -4.32 17.88 15.69
C ALA A 69 -3.28 18.99 15.97
N GLN A 70 -2.09 18.61 16.45
CA GLN A 70 -1.00 19.57 16.65
C GLN A 70 -0.37 19.97 15.31
N TYR A 71 -0.18 19.03 14.37
CA TYR A 71 0.49 19.25 13.08
C TYR A 71 -0.44 18.91 11.90
N PRO A 72 -1.51 19.69 11.67
CA PRO A 72 -2.41 19.47 10.53
C PRO A 72 -1.66 19.60 9.19
N LYS A 73 -2.14 18.85 8.19
CA LYS A 73 -1.45 18.66 6.91
C LYS A 73 -2.07 19.44 5.77
N ALA A 74 -1.25 19.78 4.78
CA ALA A 74 -1.69 20.35 3.53
C ALA A 74 -2.80 19.48 2.89
N GLY A 75 -3.91 20.12 2.52
CA GLY A 75 -5.10 19.49 1.99
C GLY A 75 -6.21 19.27 3.02
N TRP A 76 -5.95 19.39 4.32
CA TRP A 76 -7.00 19.23 5.34
C TRP A 76 -7.91 20.44 5.38
N PHE A 77 -9.16 20.26 5.79
CA PHE A 77 -10.10 21.36 6.01
C PHE A 77 -10.31 21.57 7.50
N PHE A 78 -10.03 22.77 8.01
CA PHE A 78 -10.23 23.08 9.43
C PHE A 78 -11.68 23.50 9.67
N VAL A 79 -12.24 23.20 10.84
CA VAL A 79 -13.51 23.78 11.31
C VAL A 79 -13.26 24.47 12.65
N LYS A 80 -13.70 25.71 12.81
CA LYS A 80 -13.64 26.45 14.08
C LYS A 80 -15.01 27.00 14.48
N ASN A 81 -15.12 27.39 15.75
CA ASN A 81 -16.28 28.11 16.23
C ASN A 81 -16.34 29.53 15.64
N PHE A 82 -17.57 29.96 15.33
CA PHE A 82 -17.91 31.33 14.97
C PHE A 82 -19.35 31.57 15.41
N VAL A 83 -19.52 32.40 16.44
CA VAL A 83 -20.83 32.79 16.97
C VAL A 83 -21.20 34.11 16.33
N ALA A 84 -22.25 34.11 15.51
CA ALA A 84 -22.75 35.30 14.85
C ALA A 84 -23.52 36.22 15.82
N GLY A 85 -23.91 37.40 15.34
CA GLY A 85 -24.62 38.40 16.16
C GLY A 85 -25.99 37.96 16.69
N ASP A 86 -26.57 36.91 16.13
CA ASP A 86 -27.81 36.26 16.60
C ASP A 86 -27.56 35.25 17.74
N GLY A 87 -26.31 35.04 18.15
CA GLY A 87 -25.91 34.10 19.19
C GLY A 87 -25.78 32.65 18.72
N VAL A 88 -25.98 32.37 17.43
CA VAL A 88 -25.85 31.01 16.87
C VAL A 88 -24.40 30.77 16.43
N ASN A 89 -23.87 29.59 16.79
CA ASN A 89 -22.57 29.14 16.31
C ASN A 89 -22.74 28.50 14.93
N TYR A 90 -22.43 29.25 13.87
CA TYR A 90 -22.43 28.72 12.50
C TYR A 90 -21.10 28.06 12.14
N GLY A 91 -20.04 28.39 12.89
CA GLY A 91 -18.68 27.94 12.60
C GLY A 91 -18.06 28.64 11.39
N HIS A 92 -16.79 28.31 11.15
CA HIS A 92 -16.05 28.76 9.97
C HIS A 92 -15.09 27.65 9.52
N THR A 93 -14.90 27.49 8.22
CA THR A 93 -14.05 26.44 7.66
C THR A 93 -13.21 26.97 6.49
N GLY A 94 -12.20 26.20 6.13
CA GLY A 94 -11.33 26.50 5.01
C GLY A 94 -10.24 25.45 4.83
N LEU A 95 -9.52 25.56 3.72
CA LEU A 95 -8.43 24.66 3.37
C LEU A 95 -7.17 25.07 4.13
N VAL A 96 -6.42 24.10 4.65
CA VAL A 96 -5.01 24.23 5.05
C VAL A 96 -4.14 23.94 3.82
N TYR A 97 -3.45 24.94 3.27
CA TYR A 97 -2.76 24.79 1.97
C TYR A 97 -1.29 24.35 2.07
N GLU A 98 -0.70 24.38 3.27
CA GLU A 98 0.64 23.87 3.56
C GLU A 98 0.68 23.18 4.93
N ASP A 99 1.69 22.33 5.16
CA ASP A 99 1.86 21.64 6.44
C ASP A 99 2.11 22.64 7.58
N SER A 100 1.39 22.48 8.69
CA SER A 100 1.56 23.31 9.88
C SER A 100 2.86 23.03 10.62
N ASP A 101 3.43 24.08 11.21
CA ASP A 101 4.60 24.03 12.08
C ASP A 101 4.26 23.61 13.53
N GLY A 102 2.99 23.40 13.86
CA GLY A 102 2.53 23.09 15.21
C GLY A 102 1.89 24.26 15.96
N SER A 103 2.02 25.48 15.45
CA SER A 103 1.56 26.71 16.10
C SER A 103 0.44 27.38 15.31
N THR A 104 0.63 27.53 13.99
CA THR A 104 -0.34 28.15 13.10
C THR A 104 -0.66 27.27 11.89
N ILE A 105 -1.79 27.54 11.25
CA ILE A 105 -2.18 27.00 9.96
C ILE A 105 -2.27 28.15 8.97
N LYS A 106 -1.70 27.95 7.77
CA LYS A 106 -1.93 28.84 6.64
C LYS A 106 -3.05 28.28 5.79
N THR A 107 -4.00 29.16 5.47
CA THR A 107 -5.33 28.73 5.04
C THR A 107 -5.83 29.50 3.83
N ILE A 108 -6.66 28.83 3.02
CA ILE A 108 -7.51 29.45 2.01
C ILE A 108 -8.95 29.37 2.49
N GLU A 109 -9.61 30.52 2.57
CA GLU A 109 -10.94 30.66 3.14
C GLU A 109 -11.78 31.63 2.28
N GLN A 110 -13.09 31.46 2.26
CA GLN A 110 -14.01 32.51 1.81
C GLN A 110 -14.65 33.17 3.02
N ASN A 111 -15.08 34.43 2.89
CA ASN A 111 -15.87 35.14 3.91
C ASN A 111 -15.17 35.34 5.26
N ILE A 112 -13.92 35.78 5.20
CA ILE A 112 -13.14 36.15 6.39
C ILE A 112 -13.74 37.42 7.02
N ASP A 113 -14.05 37.35 8.33
CA ASP A 113 -14.54 38.45 9.16
C ASP A 113 -13.80 39.78 8.92
N GLY A 114 -14.54 40.87 8.73
CA GLY A 114 -13.98 42.22 8.57
C GLY A 114 -13.81 42.71 7.12
N ASN A 115 -14.10 41.87 6.12
CA ASN A 115 -14.17 42.29 4.71
C ASN A 115 -15.60 42.68 4.32
N ALA A 116 -15.79 43.68 3.45
CA ALA A 116 -17.11 44.22 3.12
C ALA A 116 -18.01 43.28 2.29
N ASP A 117 -17.44 42.24 1.69
CA ASP A 117 -18.05 41.30 0.74
C ASP A 117 -18.24 39.88 1.32
N PHE A 118 -18.12 39.74 2.65
CA PHE A 118 -18.13 38.47 3.38
C PHE A 118 -19.43 37.64 3.32
N LEU A 119 -20.45 38.08 2.58
CA LEU A 119 -21.70 37.33 2.37
C LEU A 119 -22.13 37.31 0.90
N GLU A 120 -21.28 37.75 -0.03
CA GLU A 120 -21.60 37.64 -1.47
C GLU A 120 -21.57 36.16 -1.89
N VAL A 121 -22.54 35.73 -2.68
CA VAL A 121 -22.55 34.39 -3.29
C VAL A 121 -21.32 34.28 -4.19
N GLY A 122 -20.42 33.33 -3.89
CA GLY A 122 -19.13 33.21 -4.57
C GLY A 122 -18.08 34.26 -4.18
N GLY A 123 -18.17 34.86 -2.98
CA GLY A 123 -17.18 35.80 -2.46
C GLY A 123 -15.75 35.23 -2.49
N PRO A 124 -14.68 36.03 -2.63
CA PRO A 124 -13.40 35.50 -3.07
C PRO A 124 -12.68 34.70 -2.00
N CYS A 125 -12.01 33.64 -2.44
CA CYS A 125 -11.03 32.90 -1.68
C CYS A 125 -9.89 33.84 -1.28
N ARG A 126 -9.37 33.68 -0.06
CA ARG A 126 -8.32 34.54 0.50
C ARG A 126 -7.37 33.73 1.37
N TYR A 127 -6.12 34.18 1.37
CA TYR A 127 -5.13 33.73 2.32
C TYR A 127 -5.45 34.24 3.72
N ASN A 128 -5.29 33.36 4.71
CA ASN A 128 -5.39 33.71 6.12
C ASN A 128 -4.43 32.85 6.96
N GLU A 129 -4.17 33.29 8.18
CA GLU A 129 -3.39 32.52 9.15
C GLU A 129 -4.17 32.40 10.47
N ARG A 130 -4.25 31.20 11.02
CA ARG A 130 -4.95 30.92 12.28
C ARG A 130 -4.09 30.15 13.24
N SER A 131 -4.28 30.36 14.54
CA SER A 131 -3.68 29.49 15.55
C SER A 131 -4.33 28.11 15.53
N VAL A 132 -3.52 27.05 15.60
CA VAL A 132 -3.98 25.66 15.74
C VAL A 132 -4.93 25.50 16.93
N ASN A 133 -4.67 26.23 18.03
CA ASN A 133 -5.49 26.17 19.25
C ASN A 133 -6.90 26.76 19.08
N SER A 134 -7.17 27.49 18.00
CA SER A 134 -8.50 28.06 17.72
C SER A 134 -9.42 27.11 16.93
N ILE A 135 -8.90 25.95 16.54
CA ILE A 135 -9.59 25.00 15.65
C ILE A 135 -10.31 23.94 16.48
N VAL A 136 -11.55 23.65 16.11
CA VAL A 136 -12.37 22.59 16.74
C VAL A 136 -11.93 21.23 16.23
N GLY A 137 -11.78 21.07 14.91
CA GLY A 137 -11.33 19.83 14.30
C GLY A 137 -10.98 20.00 12.83
N TYR A 138 -10.52 18.91 12.21
CA TYR A 138 -10.10 18.88 10.82
C TYR A 138 -10.78 17.73 10.07
N ILE A 139 -11.23 18.00 8.86
CA ILE A 139 -11.71 17.01 7.90
C ILE A 139 -10.52 16.61 7.02
N VAL A 140 -10.25 15.31 6.96
CA VAL A 140 -9.17 14.74 6.16
C VAL A 140 -9.78 14.24 4.83
N PRO A 141 -9.35 14.78 3.67
CA PRO A 141 -9.81 14.26 2.39
C PRO A 141 -9.45 12.78 2.22
N PRO A 142 -10.23 12.01 1.44
CA PRO A 142 -9.90 10.63 1.14
C PRO A 142 -8.49 10.48 0.61
N GLN A 143 -7.76 9.51 1.14
CA GLN A 143 -6.48 9.15 0.57
C GLN A 143 -6.72 8.49 -0.79
N GLU A 144 -6.06 9.00 -1.82
CA GLU A 144 -6.07 8.35 -3.13
C GLU A 144 -5.45 6.97 -3.03
N ASP A 145 -6.09 6.00 -3.68
CA ASP A 145 -5.53 4.65 -3.78
C ASP A 145 -4.29 4.71 -4.68
N GLN A 146 -3.13 4.83 -4.05
CA GLN A 146 -1.83 4.81 -4.72
C GLN A 146 -1.34 3.38 -4.96
N SER A 147 -2.15 2.35 -4.67
CA SER A 147 -1.69 0.99 -4.81
C SER A 147 -1.46 0.62 -6.26
N GLY A 148 -0.42 -0.18 -6.50
CA GLY A 148 -0.12 -0.63 -7.84
C GLY A 148 1.36 -0.93 -8.04
N TRP A 149 1.62 -1.80 -9.01
CA TRP A 149 2.95 -2.07 -9.52
C TRP A 149 3.51 -0.86 -10.24
N LYS A 150 4.77 -0.54 -9.93
CA LYS A 150 5.56 0.52 -10.56
C LYS A 150 6.88 -0.07 -11.04
N HIS A 151 7.47 0.53 -12.06
CA HIS A 151 8.71 0.06 -12.66
C HIS A 151 9.56 1.23 -13.13
N ASP A 152 10.87 1.14 -12.93
CA ASP A 152 11.86 2.09 -13.43
C ASP A 152 13.05 1.37 -14.08
N GLY A 153 14.20 2.05 -14.24
CA GLY A 153 15.40 1.42 -14.82
C GLY A 153 16.06 0.37 -13.92
N THR A 154 15.67 0.28 -12.65
CA THR A 154 16.23 -0.63 -11.65
C THR A 154 15.37 -1.89 -11.50
N GLY A 155 14.04 -1.73 -11.50
CA GLY A 155 13.12 -2.87 -11.43
C GLY A 155 11.72 -2.50 -10.96
N TRP A 156 10.95 -3.52 -10.58
CA TRP A 156 9.57 -3.39 -10.11
C TRP A 156 9.50 -3.11 -8.61
N TRP A 157 8.57 -2.28 -8.16
CA TRP A 157 8.17 -2.17 -6.75
C TRP A 157 6.65 -2.08 -6.61
N TRP A 158 6.15 -2.41 -5.42
CA TRP A 158 4.74 -2.30 -5.09
C TRP A 158 4.48 -1.04 -4.27
N SER A 159 3.71 -0.10 -4.82
CA SER A 159 3.15 1.00 -4.04
C SER A 159 1.91 0.49 -3.30
N ARG A 160 1.78 0.78 -2.02
CA ARG A 160 0.57 0.54 -1.22
C ARG A 160 -0.40 1.72 -1.39
N LYS A 161 -1.62 1.57 -0.85
CA LYS A 161 -2.66 2.62 -0.90
C LYS A 161 -2.17 3.95 -0.34
N ASP A 162 -1.35 3.89 0.71
CA ASP A 162 -0.84 5.06 1.40
C ASP A 162 0.38 5.71 0.73
N GLY A 163 0.87 5.13 -0.37
CA GLY A 163 2.09 5.53 -1.06
C GLY A 163 3.37 4.94 -0.45
N SER A 164 3.28 4.22 0.68
CA SER A 164 4.41 3.44 1.19
C SER A 164 4.69 2.23 0.29
N TYR A 165 5.86 1.61 0.43
CA TYR A 165 6.24 0.40 -0.30
C TYR A 165 7.00 -0.55 0.63
N PRO A 166 6.94 -1.88 0.39
CA PRO A 166 7.67 -2.86 1.18
C PRO A 166 9.19 -2.79 0.91
N THR A 167 9.99 -2.93 1.96
CA THR A 167 11.46 -3.07 1.89
C THR A 167 11.91 -4.22 2.77
N ALA A 168 12.91 -4.98 2.31
CA ALA A 168 13.53 -6.10 3.03
C ALA A 168 12.54 -7.14 3.59
N LYS A 169 11.45 -7.43 2.86
CA LYS A 169 10.37 -8.27 3.38
C LYS A 169 9.58 -9.01 2.30
N PHE A 170 8.91 -10.06 2.75
CA PHE A 170 7.82 -10.68 2.02
C PHE A 170 6.55 -9.82 2.08
N GLU A 171 5.82 -9.74 0.98
CA GLU A 171 4.50 -9.10 0.91
C GLU A 171 3.59 -9.91 -0.03
N ALA A 172 2.34 -10.12 0.38
CA ALA A 172 1.31 -10.70 -0.46
C ALA A 172 0.62 -9.60 -1.29
N VAL A 173 0.60 -9.75 -2.61
CA VAL A 173 -0.07 -8.86 -3.56
C VAL A 173 -0.93 -9.72 -4.48
N ASP A 174 -2.23 -9.43 -4.55
CA ASP A 174 -3.20 -10.14 -5.40
C ASP A 174 -3.14 -11.68 -5.28
N GLY A 175 -2.97 -12.17 -4.05
CA GLY A 175 -2.92 -13.60 -3.73
C GLY A 175 -1.59 -14.30 -4.02
N ASN A 176 -0.56 -13.58 -4.48
CA ASN A 176 0.79 -14.10 -4.70
C ASN A 176 1.77 -13.48 -3.71
N TRP A 177 2.78 -14.26 -3.32
CA TRP A 177 3.86 -13.78 -2.43
C TRP A 177 5.05 -13.30 -3.25
N PHE A 178 5.59 -12.16 -2.85
CA PHE A 178 6.78 -11.52 -3.40
C PHE A 178 7.77 -11.22 -2.29
N TYR A 179 9.03 -10.99 -2.63
CA TYR A 179 10.01 -10.43 -1.72
C TYR A 179 10.63 -9.17 -2.32
N PHE A 180 10.82 -8.16 -1.49
CA PHE A 180 11.40 -6.88 -1.87
C PHE A 180 12.73 -6.68 -1.16
N ASN A 181 13.75 -6.21 -1.89
CA ASN A 181 15.07 -5.89 -1.34
C ASN A 181 15.03 -4.65 -0.42
N ASP A 182 16.16 -4.28 0.15
CA ASP A 182 16.27 -3.14 1.09
C ASP A 182 15.86 -1.81 0.47
N ASN A 183 15.95 -1.68 -0.86
CA ASN A 183 15.55 -0.51 -1.62
C ASN A 183 14.11 -0.59 -2.15
N GLY A 184 13.39 -1.69 -1.85
CA GLY A 184 12.01 -1.89 -2.22
C GLY A 184 11.78 -2.48 -3.62
N TYR A 185 12.83 -2.94 -4.29
CA TYR A 185 12.68 -3.62 -5.59
C TYR A 185 12.41 -5.10 -5.41
N MET A 186 11.46 -5.60 -6.19
CA MET A 186 11.01 -6.98 -6.22
C MET A 186 12.10 -7.92 -6.69
N TYR A 187 12.23 -9.08 -6.04
CA TYR A 187 13.03 -10.18 -6.52
C TYR A 187 12.35 -10.85 -7.71
N GLU A 188 13.06 -10.94 -8.85
CA GLU A 188 12.65 -11.69 -10.03
C GLU A 188 13.77 -12.63 -10.51
N SER A 189 13.39 -13.82 -11.00
CA SER A 189 14.29 -14.84 -11.55
C SER A 189 15.52 -15.17 -10.68
N GLN A 190 15.36 -15.19 -9.36
CA GLN A 190 16.48 -15.31 -8.44
C GLN A 190 16.12 -16.07 -7.16
N TRP A 191 17.17 -16.56 -6.50
CA TRP A 191 17.10 -17.20 -5.20
C TRP A 191 17.32 -16.19 -4.07
N LEU A 192 16.65 -16.42 -2.95
CA LEU A 192 16.83 -15.70 -1.69
C LEU A 192 17.20 -16.71 -0.60
N TYR A 193 18.33 -16.52 0.06
CA TYR A 193 18.60 -17.15 1.34
C TYR A 193 18.13 -16.21 2.44
N HIS A 194 17.06 -16.58 3.13
CA HIS A 194 16.40 -15.69 4.09
C HIS A 194 16.95 -15.90 5.51
N THR A 195 16.65 -14.96 6.40
CA THR A 195 17.16 -14.94 7.79
C THR A 195 16.63 -16.09 8.66
N ASP A 196 15.59 -16.79 8.20
CA ASP A 196 15.09 -18.03 8.81
C ASP A 196 15.94 -19.26 8.46
N GLY A 197 17.00 -19.10 7.67
CA GLY A 197 17.88 -20.18 7.21
C GLY A 197 17.31 -20.99 6.05
N CYS A 198 16.23 -20.54 5.41
CA CYS A 198 15.60 -21.22 4.28
C CYS A 198 15.93 -20.55 2.95
N TRP A 199 15.93 -21.35 1.88
CA TRP A 199 16.01 -20.86 0.51
C TRP A 199 14.60 -20.67 -0.09
N TYR A 200 14.42 -19.57 -0.80
CA TYR A 200 13.22 -19.23 -1.55
C TYR A 200 13.58 -18.91 -2.99
N TRP A 201 12.66 -19.13 -3.92
CA TRP A 201 12.86 -18.78 -5.33
C TRP A 201 11.71 -17.94 -5.85
N PHE A 202 12.03 -16.91 -6.64
CA PHE A 202 11.05 -16.05 -7.29
C PHE A 202 11.17 -16.20 -8.80
N ASN A 203 10.03 -16.41 -9.47
CA ASN A 203 9.99 -16.58 -10.91
C ASN A 203 10.22 -15.23 -11.65
N LYS A 204 10.16 -15.25 -12.98
CA LYS A 204 10.31 -14.05 -13.82
C LYS A 204 9.26 -12.96 -13.59
N ASP A 205 8.12 -13.33 -13.01
CA ASP A 205 7.01 -12.42 -12.69
C ASP A 205 7.02 -12.06 -11.18
N GLY A 206 8.08 -12.45 -10.45
CA GLY A 206 8.26 -12.20 -9.02
C GLY A 206 7.51 -13.13 -8.08
N TYR A 207 6.75 -14.10 -8.60
CA TYR A 207 5.98 -15.01 -7.76
C TYR A 207 6.90 -15.99 -7.04
N MET A 208 6.75 -16.06 -5.72
CA MET A 208 7.42 -17.05 -4.89
C MET A 208 7.01 -18.47 -5.29
N ALA A 209 7.98 -19.34 -5.55
CA ALA A 209 7.75 -20.77 -5.63
C ALA A 209 7.25 -21.28 -4.29
N ASN A 210 6.10 -21.95 -4.32
CA ASN A 210 5.55 -22.67 -3.19
C ASN A 210 4.86 -23.94 -3.69
N SER A 211 4.51 -24.80 -2.74
CA SER A 211 3.60 -25.94 -2.93
C SER A 211 4.05 -26.90 -4.03
N GLY A 212 5.19 -27.56 -3.80
CA GLY A 212 5.61 -28.73 -4.56
C GLY A 212 6.77 -28.47 -5.52
N TRP A 213 6.82 -29.29 -6.58
CA TRP A 213 7.93 -29.36 -7.52
C TRP A 213 8.02 -28.13 -8.43
N LYS A 214 9.24 -27.61 -8.60
CA LYS A 214 9.58 -26.58 -9.59
C LYS A 214 10.86 -26.96 -10.32
N LYS A 215 10.87 -26.75 -11.64
CA LYS A 215 12.06 -26.92 -12.46
C LYS A 215 12.71 -25.55 -12.69
N ILE A 216 13.91 -25.35 -12.15
CA ILE A 216 14.64 -24.08 -12.19
C ILE A 216 16.00 -24.36 -12.82
N ASN A 217 16.31 -23.68 -13.92
CA ASN A 217 17.57 -23.84 -14.67
C ASN A 217 17.93 -25.30 -14.97
N GLY A 218 16.94 -26.09 -15.38
CA GLY A 218 17.12 -27.50 -15.75
C GLY A 218 17.08 -28.50 -14.58
N LYS A 219 17.13 -28.03 -13.33
CA LYS A 219 17.14 -28.86 -12.12
C LYS A 219 15.78 -28.82 -11.42
N TRP A 220 15.43 -29.90 -10.73
CA TRP A 220 14.20 -30.00 -9.96
C TRP A 220 14.43 -29.66 -8.49
N TYR A 221 13.51 -28.89 -7.91
CA TYR A 221 13.49 -28.49 -6.51
C TYR A 221 12.08 -28.69 -5.96
N TYR A 222 11.95 -28.84 -4.65
CA TYR A 222 10.67 -28.97 -3.98
C TYR A 222 10.50 -27.87 -2.94
N PHE A 223 9.33 -27.25 -2.91
CA PHE A 223 9.02 -26.15 -2.00
C PHE A 223 7.81 -26.49 -1.12
N ASN A 224 7.86 -26.08 0.14
CA ASN A 224 6.73 -26.15 1.05
C ASN A 224 5.64 -25.13 0.68
N ALA A 225 4.48 -25.21 1.34
CA ALA A 225 3.38 -24.28 1.14
C ALA A 225 3.74 -22.83 1.50
N ASP A 226 4.65 -22.64 2.46
CA ASP A 226 5.22 -21.35 2.86
C ASP A 226 6.34 -20.85 1.92
N GLY A 227 6.73 -21.65 0.93
CA GLY A 227 7.77 -21.32 -0.03
C GLY A 227 9.19 -21.70 0.39
N ALA A 228 9.40 -22.29 1.56
CA ALA A 228 10.72 -22.77 1.95
C ALA A 228 11.12 -23.98 1.08
N MET A 229 12.29 -23.91 0.45
CA MET A 229 12.88 -25.01 -0.30
C MET A 229 13.22 -26.17 0.64
N GLN A 230 12.83 -27.37 0.26
CA GLN A 230 13.16 -28.60 0.99
C GLN A 230 14.52 -29.15 0.58
N THR A 231 15.15 -29.85 1.52
CA THR A 231 16.33 -30.69 1.30
C THR A 231 16.08 -32.07 1.93
N GLY A 232 16.87 -33.08 1.55
CA GLY A 232 16.71 -34.44 2.05
C GLY A 232 15.52 -35.20 1.44
N TRP A 233 14.96 -36.14 2.21
CA TRP A 233 13.90 -37.02 1.72
C TRP A 233 12.54 -36.32 1.63
N VAL A 234 11.92 -36.37 0.45
CA VAL A 234 10.56 -35.90 0.21
C VAL A 234 9.70 -37.04 -0.30
N LYS A 235 8.54 -37.23 0.33
CA LYS A 235 7.50 -38.13 -0.15
C LYS A 235 6.49 -37.33 -0.98
N TYR A 236 6.33 -37.71 -2.25
CA TYR A 236 5.34 -37.12 -3.15
C TYR A 236 4.42 -38.24 -3.65
N TYR A 237 3.15 -38.19 -3.21
CA TYR A 237 2.22 -39.32 -3.26
C TYR A 237 2.82 -40.59 -2.62
N GLU A 238 2.93 -41.68 -3.37
CA GLU A 238 3.46 -42.96 -2.90
C GLU A 238 4.95 -43.14 -3.21
N LYS A 239 5.60 -42.14 -3.79
CA LYS A 239 6.99 -42.21 -4.24
C LYS A 239 7.89 -41.32 -3.40
N TRP A 240 9.12 -41.77 -3.20
CA TRP A 240 10.16 -41.05 -2.48
C TRP A 240 11.17 -40.45 -3.45
N TYR A 241 11.63 -39.26 -3.12
CA TYR A 241 12.66 -38.51 -3.83
C TYR A 241 13.68 -38.01 -2.81
N TYR A 242 14.90 -37.76 -3.26
CA TYR A 242 15.94 -37.17 -2.43
C TYR A 242 16.40 -35.86 -3.05
N LEU A 243 16.36 -34.79 -2.25
CA LEU A 243 16.87 -33.48 -2.58
C LEU A 243 18.25 -33.33 -1.93
N ASN A 244 19.23 -32.91 -2.69
CA ASN A 244 20.59 -32.74 -2.22
C ASN A 244 20.63 -31.77 -1.02
N SER A 245 21.35 -32.17 0.04
CA SER A 245 21.40 -31.44 1.31
C SER A 245 22.12 -30.09 1.23
N GLU A 246 22.99 -29.90 0.24
CA GLU A 246 23.81 -28.69 0.11
C GLU A 246 23.14 -27.62 -0.77
N ASN A 247 22.53 -28.05 -1.88
CA ASN A 247 22.04 -27.13 -2.92
C ASN A 247 20.54 -27.32 -3.26
N GLY A 248 19.88 -28.32 -2.67
CA GLY A 248 18.44 -28.60 -2.83
C GLY A 248 18.01 -29.26 -4.13
N ASP A 249 18.90 -29.55 -5.09
CA ASP A 249 18.48 -30.16 -6.34
C ASP A 249 18.12 -31.65 -6.19
N MET A 250 17.13 -32.11 -6.93
CA MET A 250 16.71 -33.51 -6.93
C MET A 250 17.84 -34.40 -7.45
N VAL A 251 18.19 -35.40 -6.65
CA VAL A 251 19.16 -36.44 -7.02
C VAL A 251 18.46 -37.48 -7.89
N SER A 252 19.09 -37.81 -9.02
CA SER A 252 18.63 -38.83 -9.97
C SER A 252 19.81 -39.63 -10.52
N ASN A 253 19.57 -40.89 -10.89
CA ASN A 253 20.57 -41.80 -11.43
C ASN A 253 21.83 -41.92 -10.55
N ALA A 254 21.63 -42.08 -9.24
CA ALA A 254 22.72 -42.04 -8.26
C ALA A 254 22.38 -42.82 -6.98
N PHE A 255 23.41 -43.17 -6.21
CA PHE A 255 23.27 -43.74 -4.88
C PHE A 255 23.33 -42.64 -3.80
N VAL A 256 22.33 -42.62 -2.93
CA VAL A 256 22.25 -41.71 -1.76
C VAL A 256 22.67 -42.47 -0.50
N PRO A 257 23.77 -42.09 0.17
CA PRO A 257 24.14 -42.69 1.45
C PRO A 257 23.16 -42.29 2.55
N TYR A 258 22.66 -43.25 3.33
CA TYR A 258 21.75 -42.99 4.42
C TYR A 258 21.80 -44.12 5.46
N ASN A 259 21.96 -43.78 6.75
CA ASN A 259 21.98 -44.73 7.87
C ASN A 259 22.88 -45.97 7.68
N GLY A 260 24.09 -45.78 7.12
CA GLY A 260 25.06 -46.86 6.93
C GLY A 260 24.80 -47.76 5.70
N GLY A 261 23.82 -47.41 4.87
CA GLY A 261 23.55 -48.05 3.58
C GLY A 261 23.42 -47.02 2.46
N TYR A 262 22.93 -47.49 1.30
CA TYR A 262 22.68 -46.66 0.13
C TYR A 262 21.29 -46.93 -0.44
N TYR A 263 20.64 -45.86 -0.89
CA TYR A 263 19.42 -45.91 -1.68
C TYR A 263 19.72 -45.55 -3.14
N LEU A 264 19.21 -46.34 -4.09
CA LEU A 264 19.34 -46.03 -5.52
C LEU A 264 18.20 -45.11 -5.96
N MET A 265 18.55 -43.97 -6.54
CA MET A 265 17.61 -43.06 -7.20
C MET A 265 17.63 -43.33 -8.71
N LEU A 266 16.47 -43.56 -9.30
CA LEU A 266 16.30 -43.80 -10.74
C LEU A 266 16.55 -42.53 -11.56
N GLU A 267 16.58 -42.65 -12.89
CA GLU A 267 16.80 -41.52 -13.81
C GLU A 267 15.77 -40.40 -13.65
N ASP A 268 14.52 -40.75 -13.33
CA ASP A 268 13.46 -39.78 -13.04
C ASP A 268 13.43 -39.28 -11.59
N GLY A 269 14.43 -39.65 -10.79
CA GLY A 269 14.60 -39.24 -9.39
C GLY A 269 13.78 -40.02 -8.38
N ARG A 270 12.95 -40.99 -8.80
CA ARG A 270 12.24 -41.85 -7.85
C ARG A 270 13.21 -42.79 -7.14
N LEU A 271 12.95 -43.04 -5.87
CA LEU A 271 13.60 -44.12 -5.13
C LEU A 271 13.30 -45.46 -5.82
N ALA A 272 14.34 -46.21 -6.15
CA ALA A 272 14.21 -47.53 -6.75
C ALA A 272 13.55 -48.51 -5.76
N GLU A 273 12.52 -49.20 -6.22
CA GLU A 273 11.95 -50.34 -5.51
C GLU A 273 12.72 -51.61 -5.93
N LYS A 274 12.62 -52.69 -5.15
CA LYS A 274 13.37 -53.93 -5.41
C LYS A 274 13.19 -54.46 -6.85
N GLU A 275 12.03 -54.22 -7.44
CA GLU A 275 11.71 -54.67 -8.79
C GLU A 275 12.34 -53.80 -9.89
N SER A 276 12.81 -52.59 -9.54
CA SER A 276 13.34 -51.57 -10.46
C SER A 276 14.81 -51.74 -10.81
N PHE A 277 15.54 -52.66 -10.16
CA PHE A 277 16.94 -52.92 -10.46
C PHE A 277 17.31 -54.39 -10.30
N ASN A 278 18.38 -54.80 -10.98
CA ASN A 278 19.01 -56.11 -10.85
C ASN A 278 20.42 -55.94 -10.28
N ILE A 279 20.93 -56.99 -9.65
CA ILE A 279 22.33 -57.10 -9.25
C ILE A 279 22.88 -58.32 -9.99
N GLU A 280 23.80 -58.08 -10.91
CA GLU A 280 24.49 -59.13 -11.67
C GLU A 280 25.46 -59.91 -10.76
N PRO A 281 25.89 -61.13 -11.15
CA PRO A 281 26.79 -61.95 -10.33
C PRO A 281 28.13 -61.29 -9.97
N ASP A 282 28.59 -60.34 -10.77
CA ASP A 282 29.80 -59.55 -10.55
C ASP A 282 29.58 -58.29 -9.71
N GLY A 283 28.34 -58.07 -9.24
CA GLY A 283 27.95 -56.92 -8.43
C GLY A 283 27.49 -55.71 -9.22
N LEU A 284 27.43 -55.78 -10.56
CA LEU A 284 26.89 -54.69 -11.38
C LEU A 284 25.41 -54.46 -11.08
N ILE A 285 25.04 -53.23 -10.75
CA ILE A 285 23.64 -52.84 -10.54
C ILE A 285 23.11 -52.21 -11.82
N THR A 286 22.06 -52.78 -12.39
CA THR A 286 21.37 -52.24 -13.58
C THR A 286 19.93 -51.88 -13.25
N THR A 287 19.43 -50.75 -13.75
CA THR A 287 18.01 -50.38 -13.64
C THR A 287 17.23 -50.98 -14.81
N LYS A 288 16.00 -51.41 -14.56
CA LYS A 288 15.09 -51.91 -15.59
C LYS A 288 14.36 -50.80 -16.34
#